data_AF-A0A2D9HUH5-F1
#
_entry.id   AF-A0A2D9HUH5-F1
#
_cell.length_a   1.000
_cell.length_b   1.000
_cell.length_c   1.000
_cell.angle_alpha   90.00
_cell.angle_beta   90.00
_cell.angle_gamma   90.00
#
_symmetry.space_group_name_H-M   'P 1'
#
loop_
_entity.id
_entity.type
_entity.pdbx_description
1 polymer ?
#
loop_
_entity_poly.entity_id
_entity_poly.type
_entity_poly.pdbx_seq_one_letter_code
_entity_poly.pdbx_strand_id
1 'polypeptide(L)'
;MIVDVHTHLPTHPDEIPADQVKTEETMRSGEVVTLTNTIDDYLRDMAPVDKAFLFGIAPRPWIKRIPGTGIGQFKSGSDFGAGIGWDSSLNHNDVASITAKRAPDKIIPFMSLHPKDPGWRDEYDRCVG
;
A
#
# COMPACT_ATOMS: atom_id res chain seq x y z
N MET A 1 -7.54 22.96 6.21
CA MET A 1 -7.12 21.62 6.64
C MET A 1 -7.81 20.60 5.75
N ILE A 2 -7.07 19.88 4.91
CA ILE A 2 -7.53 18.79 4.05
C ILE A 2 -7.11 17.47 4.71
N VAL A 3 -8.08 16.58 4.90
CA VAL A 3 -7.84 15.23 5.40
C VAL A 3 -8.27 14.25 4.33
N ASP A 4 -7.33 13.44 3.84
CA ASP A 4 -7.64 12.35 2.92
C ASP A 4 -7.84 11.07 3.73
N VAL A 5 -9.04 10.49 3.62
CA VAL A 5 -9.42 9.28 4.35
C VAL A 5 -9.28 8.00 3.52
N HIS A 6 -8.80 8.09 2.28
CA HIS A 6 -8.71 6.97 1.36
C HIS A 6 -7.41 7.03 0.56
N THR A 7 -6.30 6.61 1.17
CA THR A 7 -5.05 6.40 0.45
C THR A 7 -4.50 4.99 0.67
N HIS A 8 -3.74 4.51 -0.31
CA HIS A 8 -3.22 3.15 -0.34
C HIS A 8 -1.69 3.11 -0.24
N LEU A 9 -1.18 1.96 0.20
CA LEU A 9 0.25 1.72 0.43
C LEU A 9 1.07 1.96 -0.85
N PRO A 10 2.23 2.64 -0.76
CA PRO A 10 3.15 2.78 -1.88
C PRO A 10 3.69 1.41 -2.30
N THR A 11 4.01 1.26 -3.57
CA THR A 11 4.43 -0.03 -4.13
C THR A 11 5.88 -0.40 -3.80
N HIS A 12 6.73 0.59 -3.56
CA HIS A 12 8.14 0.43 -3.24
C HIS A 12 8.50 1.34 -2.06
N PRO A 13 9.49 0.97 -1.23
CA PRO A 13 10.00 1.85 -0.19
C PRO A 13 10.76 3.05 -0.79
N ASP A 14 11.66 2.77 -1.74
CA ASP A 14 12.57 3.73 -2.36
C ASP A 14 12.59 3.49 -3.89
N GLU A 15 13.74 3.54 -4.57
CA GLU A 15 13.87 3.43 -6.04
C GLU A 15 13.10 2.25 -6.68
N ILE A 16 12.45 2.52 -7.82
CA ILE A 16 11.71 1.53 -8.60
C ILE A 16 12.63 0.95 -9.68
N PRO A 17 12.94 -0.36 -9.66
CA PRO A 17 13.69 -1.00 -10.73
C PRO A 17 13.01 -0.81 -12.09
N ALA A 18 13.79 -0.60 -13.15
CA ALA A 18 13.27 -0.28 -14.48
C ALA A 18 12.32 -1.36 -15.04
N ASP A 19 12.54 -2.63 -14.69
CA ASP A 19 11.69 -3.77 -15.07
C ASP A 19 10.41 -3.88 -14.24
N GLN A 20 10.29 -3.10 -13.16
CA GLN A 20 9.13 -3.06 -12.27
C GLN A 20 8.24 -1.84 -12.52
N VAL A 21 8.68 -0.86 -13.31
CA VAL A 21 7.87 0.29 -13.70
C VAL A 21 6.65 -0.18 -14.48
N LYS A 22 5.46 0.14 -13.96
CA LYS A 22 4.18 -0.20 -14.59
C LYS A 22 3.41 1.06 -14.92
N THR A 23 2.94 1.16 -16.16
CA THR A 23 2.12 2.27 -16.64
C THR A 23 0.77 1.79 -17.17
N GLU A 24 -0.20 2.69 -17.25
CA GLU A 24 -1.51 2.44 -17.85
C GLU A 24 -2.05 3.72 -18.51
N GLU A 25 -2.99 3.60 -19.44
CA GLU A 25 -3.57 4.74 -20.20
C GLU A 25 -5.09 4.88 -20.00
N THR A 26 -5.69 3.98 -19.22
CA THR A 26 -7.15 3.87 -19.06
C THR A 26 -7.73 4.75 -17.96
N MET A 27 -7.02 4.98 -16.84
CA MET A 27 -7.58 5.70 -15.68
C MET A 27 -7.70 7.21 -15.93
N ARG A 28 -6.94 7.76 -16.89
CA ARG A 28 -6.97 9.18 -17.26
C ARG A 28 -7.28 9.42 -18.73
N SER A 29 -8.21 8.63 -19.28
CA SER A 29 -8.77 8.86 -20.63
C SER A 29 -7.71 8.99 -21.74
N GLY A 30 -6.68 8.14 -21.71
CA GLY A 30 -5.61 8.10 -22.70
C GLY A 30 -4.29 8.72 -22.25
N GLU A 31 -4.24 9.41 -21.11
CA GLU A 31 -2.96 9.84 -20.52
C GLU A 31 -2.22 8.67 -19.89
N VAL A 32 -0.91 8.56 -20.16
CA VAL A 32 -0.04 7.57 -19.53
C VAL A 32 0.16 7.93 -18.06
N VAL A 33 -0.21 7.02 -17.16
CA VAL A 33 -0.04 7.14 -15.71
C VAL A 33 0.87 6.02 -15.21
N THR A 34 1.86 6.38 -14.41
CA THR A 34 2.68 5.39 -13.68
C THR A 34 1.92 4.88 -12.47
N LEU A 35 1.76 3.55 -12.37
CA LEU A 35 1.08 2.87 -11.28
C LEU A 35 2.01 2.50 -10.12
N THR A 36 3.29 2.29 -10.41
CA THR A 36 4.30 2.04 -9.38
C THR A 36 4.85 3.36 -8.86
N ASN A 37 4.88 3.48 -7.54
CA ASN A 37 5.32 4.65 -6.81
C ASN A 37 6.16 4.26 -5.58
N THR A 38 6.92 5.24 -5.11
CA THR A 38 7.75 5.20 -3.90
C THR A 38 7.05 5.90 -2.73
N ILE A 39 7.63 5.82 -1.53
CA ILE A 39 7.17 6.67 -0.41
C ILE A 39 7.35 8.15 -0.74
N ASP A 40 8.45 8.52 -1.39
CA ASP A 40 8.75 9.91 -1.74
C ASP A 40 7.76 10.46 -2.78
N ASP A 41 7.36 9.65 -3.76
CA ASP A 41 6.28 10.00 -4.69
C ASP A 41 4.96 10.25 -3.96
N TYR A 42 4.60 9.34 -3.04
CA TYR A 42 3.41 9.49 -2.22
C TYR A 42 3.44 10.79 -1.41
N LEU A 43 4.55 11.09 -0.74
CA LEU A 43 4.70 12.30 0.07
C LEU A 43 4.65 13.58 -0.76
N ARG A 44 5.28 13.57 -1.94
CA ARG A 44 5.20 14.68 -2.90
C ARG A 44 3.76 14.94 -3.32
N ASP A 45 3.04 13.89 -3.69
CA ASP A 45 1.67 14.03 -4.22
C ASP A 45 0.67 14.35 -3.09
N MET A 46 0.97 13.97 -1.84
CA MET A 46 0.24 14.36 -0.63
C MET A 46 0.65 15.73 -0.07
N ALA A 47 1.46 16.52 -0.78
CA ALA A 47 1.82 17.88 -0.34
C ALA A 47 0.60 18.77 -0.01
N PRO A 48 -0.53 18.74 -0.77
CA PRO A 48 -1.72 19.54 -0.46
C PRO A 48 -2.54 19.04 0.75
N VAL A 49 -2.29 17.81 1.23
CA VAL A 49 -3.09 17.14 2.27
C VAL A 49 -2.43 17.34 3.64
N ASP A 50 -3.17 17.77 4.65
CA ASP A 50 -2.63 17.96 6.00
C ASP A 50 -2.48 16.62 6.75
N LYS A 51 -3.46 15.72 6.61
CA LYS A 51 -3.46 14.37 7.19
C LYS A 51 -3.98 13.34 6.20
N ALA A 52 -3.34 12.18 6.11
CA ALA A 52 -3.75 11.10 5.24
C ALA A 52 -3.89 9.77 6.00
N PHE A 53 -5.01 9.08 5.82
CA PHE A 53 -5.18 7.70 6.25
C PHE A 53 -4.60 6.77 5.20
N LEU A 54 -3.68 5.91 5.64
CA LEU A 54 -2.95 5.00 4.78
C LEU A 54 -3.27 3.55 5.14
N PHE A 55 -3.86 2.79 4.22
CA PHE A 55 -4.21 1.39 4.45
C PHE A 55 -4.00 0.50 3.22
N GLY A 56 -3.70 -0.76 3.49
CA GLY A 56 -3.71 -1.80 2.50
C GLY A 56 -5.08 -2.46 2.36
N ILE A 57 -5.26 -3.24 1.30
CA ILE A 57 -6.42 -4.12 1.16
C ILE A 57 -6.02 -5.46 1.76
N ALA A 58 -6.57 -5.79 2.94
CA ALA A 58 -6.20 -7.00 3.66
C ALA A 58 -6.33 -8.23 2.75
N PRO A 59 -5.25 -9.02 2.58
CA PRO A 59 -5.26 -10.14 1.65
C PRO A 59 -6.21 -11.22 2.14
N ARG A 60 -6.77 -11.98 1.20
CA ARG A 60 -7.60 -13.13 1.55
C ARG A 60 -6.67 -14.26 2.03
N PRO A 61 -6.81 -14.78 3.26
CA PRO A 61 -5.87 -15.75 3.84
C PRO A 61 -5.84 -17.09 3.09
N TRP A 62 -6.88 -17.39 2.31
CA TRP A 62 -6.97 -18.61 1.48
C TRP A 62 -6.39 -18.46 0.06
N ILE A 63 -5.89 -17.28 -0.33
CA ILE A 63 -5.23 -17.09 -1.62
C ILE A 63 -3.71 -17.06 -1.41
N LYS A 64 -2.99 -17.92 -2.13
CA LYS A 64 -1.52 -17.89 -2.12
C LYS A 64 -1.02 -16.59 -2.74
N ARG A 65 -0.10 -15.92 -2.04
CA ARG A 65 0.61 -14.77 -2.59
C ARG A 65 1.51 -15.23 -3.76
N ILE A 66 1.29 -14.69 -4.96
CA ILE A 66 2.15 -14.87 -6.13
C ILE A 66 2.76 -13.49 -6.47
N PRO A 67 3.99 -13.22 -6.02
CA PRO A 67 4.62 -11.91 -6.22
C PRO A 67 4.58 -11.45 -7.68
N GLY A 68 4.26 -10.18 -7.91
CA GLY A 68 4.34 -9.53 -9.22
C GLY A 68 3.12 -9.73 -10.13
N THR A 69 2.09 -10.45 -9.66
CA THR A 69 0.88 -10.75 -10.45
C THR A 69 -0.29 -9.80 -10.21
N GLY A 70 -0.19 -8.88 -9.25
CA GLY A 70 -1.18 -7.86 -8.99
C GLY A 70 -0.77 -6.51 -9.58
N ILE A 71 -1.61 -6.00 -10.49
CA ILE A 71 -1.63 -4.62 -10.93
C ILE A 71 -3.09 -4.25 -11.10
N GLY A 72 -3.57 -3.25 -10.36
CA GLY A 72 -4.98 -2.83 -10.37
C GLY A 72 -5.95 -3.82 -9.69
N GLN A 73 -7.22 -3.42 -9.60
CA GLN A 73 -8.27 -4.04 -8.78
C GLN A 73 -8.65 -5.51 -9.12
N PHE A 74 -8.17 -6.11 -10.22
CA PHE A 74 -8.90 -7.24 -10.83
C PHE A 74 -8.14 -8.51 -11.24
N LYS A 75 -6.87 -8.72 -10.87
CA LYS A 75 -6.23 -10.04 -11.09
C LYS A 75 -5.46 -10.58 -9.88
N SER A 76 -5.85 -11.79 -9.46
CA SER A 76 -5.31 -12.68 -8.42
C SER A 76 -4.41 -12.11 -7.31
N GLY A 77 -5.06 -11.48 -6.32
CA GLY A 77 -4.98 -11.85 -4.90
C GLY A 77 -3.62 -11.91 -4.18
N SER A 78 -2.61 -11.16 -4.58
CA SER A 78 -1.29 -11.26 -3.95
C SER A 78 -0.52 -9.96 -3.77
N ASP A 79 -0.56 -9.03 -4.74
CA ASP A 79 0.05 -7.71 -4.57
C ASP A 79 -0.96 -6.67 -4.04
N PHE A 80 -2.07 -7.13 -3.44
CA PHE A 80 -3.11 -6.29 -2.82
C PHE A 80 -2.64 -5.57 -1.53
N GLY A 81 -1.34 -5.61 -1.23
CA GLY A 81 -0.62 -4.67 -0.38
C GLY A 81 0.76 -5.19 0.03
N ALA A 82 1.51 -4.31 0.71
CA ALA A 82 2.98 -4.27 0.70
C ALA A 82 3.48 -4.53 -0.73
N GLY A 83 3.35 -3.53 -1.61
CA GLY A 83 3.55 -3.71 -3.06
C GLY A 83 4.88 -4.36 -3.45
N ILE A 84 5.05 -4.62 -4.75
CA ILE A 84 6.10 -5.52 -5.27
C ILE A 84 7.55 -5.22 -4.82
N GLY A 85 7.86 -3.97 -4.44
CA GLY A 85 9.19 -3.55 -4.02
C GLY A 85 9.50 -3.80 -2.53
N TRP A 86 8.53 -4.27 -1.75
CA TRP A 86 8.71 -4.51 -0.32
C TRP A 86 9.26 -5.90 -0.02
N ASP A 87 10.00 -6.01 1.10
CA ASP A 87 10.49 -7.31 1.58
C ASP A 87 9.31 -8.27 1.81
N SER A 88 9.44 -9.49 1.30
CA SER A 88 8.37 -10.49 1.34
C SER A 88 7.97 -10.92 2.75
N SER A 89 8.81 -10.70 3.77
CA SER A 89 8.50 -10.95 5.18
C SER A 89 7.56 -9.92 5.79
N LEU A 90 7.44 -8.73 5.18
CA LEU A 90 6.57 -7.66 5.66
C LEU A 90 5.13 -7.89 5.22
N ASN A 91 4.21 -7.54 6.12
CA ASN A 91 2.79 -7.46 5.81
C ASN A 91 2.34 -6.00 5.59
N HIS A 92 1.06 -5.82 5.26
CA HIS A 92 0.45 -4.51 5.00
C HIS A 92 0.59 -3.53 6.18
N ASN A 93 0.48 -4.02 7.41
CA ASN A 93 0.56 -3.21 8.61
C ASN A 93 2.00 -2.78 8.90
N ASP A 94 2.98 -3.63 8.59
CA ASP A 94 4.39 -3.27 8.67
C ASP A 94 4.73 -2.16 7.67
N VAL A 95 4.27 -2.29 6.43
CA VAL A 95 4.47 -1.28 5.39
C VAL A 95 3.76 0.04 5.74
N ALA A 96 2.54 -0.02 6.26
CA ALA A 96 1.83 1.18 6.74
C ALA A 96 2.63 1.87 7.87
N SER A 97 3.13 1.09 8.83
CA SER A 97 3.95 1.60 9.95
C SER A 97 5.26 2.22 9.48
N ILE A 98 6.00 1.55 8.58
CA ILE A 98 7.24 2.06 8.00
C ILE A 98 7.00 3.36 7.23
N THR A 99 5.96 3.39 6.39
CA THR A 99 5.60 4.57 5.60
C THR A 99 5.21 5.73 6.52
N ALA A 100 4.40 5.47 7.56
CA ALA A 100 3.99 6.49 8.51
C ALA A 100 5.17 7.11 9.27
N LYS A 101 6.20 6.31 9.61
CA LYS A 101 7.42 6.81 10.26
C LYS A 101 8.21 7.82 9.42
N ARG A 102 8.03 7.85 8.08
CA ARG A 102 8.67 8.82 7.20
C ARG A 102 8.01 10.21 7.27
N ALA A 103 6.74 10.28 7.70
CA ALA A 103 6.03 11.54 7.91
C ALA A 103 4.97 11.39 9.03
N PRO A 104 5.39 11.23 10.30
CA PRO A 104 4.49 10.88 11.41
C PRO A 104 3.46 11.96 11.70
N ASP A 105 3.76 13.22 11.36
CA ASP A 105 2.83 14.33 11.49
C ASP A 105 1.80 14.42 10.35
N LYS A 106 1.94 13.63 9.28
CA LYS A 106 1.02 13.64 8.12
C LYS A 106 0.26 12.33 7.98
N ILE A 107 0.93 11.20 8.18
CA ILE A 107 0.39 9.89 7.84
C ILE A 107 -0.16 9.20 9.08
N ILE A 108 -1.41 8.78 8.99
CA ILE A 108 -2.09 7.96 9.99
C ILE A 108 -2.20 6.55 9.41
N PRO A 109 -1.37 5.58 9.86
CA PRO A 109 -1.48 4.21 9.39
C PRO A 109 -2.76 3.59 9.94
N PHE A 110 -3.49 2.89 9.08
CA PHE A 110 -4.75 2.23 9.44
C PHE A 110 -4.63 0.72 9.21
N MET A 111 -4.95 -0.05 10.26
CA MET A 111 -4.75 -1.49 10.28
C MET A 111 -5.56 -2.21 9.19
N SER A 112 -4.92 -3.17 8.55
CA SER A 112 -5.47 -4.04 7.51
C SER A 112 -5.65 -5.43 8.10
N LEU A 113 -6.88 -5.78 8.47
CA LEU A 113 -7.24 -7.07 9.04
C LEU A 113 -8.29 -7.76 8.16
N HIS A 114 -8.05 -9.02 7.81
CA HIS A 114 -9.05 -9.81 7.12
C HIS A 114 -9.90 -10.57 8.16
N PRO A 115 -11.23 -10.36 8.25
CA PRO A 115 -12.06 -10.89 9.36
C PRO A 115 -12.16 -12.42 9.40
N LYS A 116 -11.81 -13.09 8.30
CA LYS A 116 -11.73 -14.57 8.22
C LYS A 116 -10.31 -15.13 8.36
N ASP A 117 -9.31 -14.28 8.61
CA ASP A 117 -7.96 -14.76 8.91
C ASP A 117 -7.93 -15.29 10.35
N PRO A 118 -7.61 -16.56 10.61
CA PRO A 118 -7.61 -17.09 11.97
C PRO A 118 -6.67 -16.32 12.92
N GLY A 119 -5.63 -15.65 12.41
CA GLY A 119 -4.66 -14.87 13.18
C GLY A 119 -4.99 -13.38 13.30
N TRP A 120 -6.17 -12.90 12.86
CA TRP A 120 -6.46 -11.46 12.85
C TRP A 120 -6.40 -10.80 14.23
N ARG A 121 -6.69 -11.54 15.30
CA ARG A 121 -6.63 -11.03 16.69
C ARG A 121 -5.20 -10.76 17.14
N ASP A 122 -4.29 -11.70 16.87
CA ASP A 122 -2.88 -11.53 17.18
C ASP A 122 -2.30 -10.32 16.42
N GLU A 123 -2.71 -10.15 15.16
CA GLU A 123 -2.32 -9.00 14.35
C GLU A 123 -2.93 -7.68 14.84
N TYR A 124 -4.18 -7.70 15.30
CA TYR A 124 -4.80 -6.54 15.96
C TYR A 124 -4.00 -6.11 17.18
N ASP A 125 -3.70 -7.06 18.08
CA ASP A 125 -2.96 -6.81 19.32
C ASP A 125 -1.54 -6.30 19.01
N ARG A 126 -0.86 -6.85 17.99
CA ARG A 126 0.45 -6.38 17.51
C ARG A 126 0.43 -4.96 16.96
N CYS A 127 -0.68 -4.54 16.35
CA CYS A 127 -0.80 -3.19 15.76
C CYS A 127 -1.08 -2.11 16.80
N VAL A 128 -1.74 -2.45 17.92
CA VAL A 128 -2.13 -1.49 18.97
C VAL A 128 -1.15 -1.45 20.16
N GLY A 129 -0.41 -2.54 20.39
CA GLY A 129 0.62 -2.66 21.44
C GLY A 129 1.96 -2.06 21.04
#